data_AF-A0A3S1QC15-F1
#
_entry.id   AF-A0A3S1QC15-F1
#
_cell.length_a   1.000
_cell.length_b   1.000
_cell.length_c   1.000
_cell.angle_alpha   90.00
_cell.angle_beta   90.00
_cell.angle_gamma   90.00
#
_symmetry.space_group_name_H-M   'P 1'
#
loop_
_entity.id
_entity.type
_entity.pdbx_description
1 polymer ?
#
loop_
_entity_poly.entity_id
_entity_poly.type
_entity_poly.pdbx_seq_one_letter_code
_entity_poly.pdbx_strand_id
1 'polypeptide(L)'
;MNIAARDSSFETPAYLARLNDEQRLAVVHGDGKVAAPLLVIAGAGSGKTNTLAHRVAHLIVKGADPRRILLMTFSRRAAAEMAKRVERIAGEVLGRDAAIIGDALAWAGTFHGIGARLLRDYAEQIGLDPAFTIHDREDSADLMNLARHELGFSKTESRFPTKGTCLQIYSRAV
;
A
#
# COMPACT_ATOMS: atom_id res chain seq x y z
N MET A 1 -17.85 -51.10 -9.87
CA MET A 1 -16.44 -51.38 -9.48
C MET A 1 -15.83 -50.03 -9.12
N ASN A 2 -15.47 -49.86 -7.85
CA ASN A 2 -15.29 -48.56 -7.18
C ASN A 2 -14.05 -47.82 -7.70
N ILE A 3 -14.24 -46.58 -8.14
CA ILE A 3 -13.16 -45.60 -8.35
C ILE A 3 -12.78 -45.09 -6.96
N ALA A 4 -11.52 -45.27 -6.60
CA ALA A 4 -10.94 -44.84 -5.33
C ALA A 4 -11.30 -43.38 -5.03
N ALA A 5 -12.02 -43.18 -3.94
CA ALA A 5 -12.06 -41.92 -3.22
C ALA A 5 -10.61 -41.57 -2.85
N ARG A 6 -10.08 -40.53 -3.49
CA ARG A 6 -8.86 -39.88 -3.03
C ARG A 6 -9.21 -39.17 -1.72
N ASP A 7 -8.87 -39.84 -0.65
CA ASP A 7 -8.73 -39.28 0.68
C ASP A 7 -7.61 -38.23 0.64
N SER A 8 -7.97 -36.94 0.69
CA SER A 8 -7.03 -35.86 1.00
C SER A 8 -7.76 -34.81 1.82
N SER A 9 -8.01 -35.13 3.09
CA SER A 9 -8.31 -34.15 4.12
C SER A 9 -7.10 -33.24 4.31
N PHE A 10 -6.93 -32.26 3.42
CA PHE A 10 -6.10 -31.10 3.74
C PHE A 10 -6.81 -30.35 4.85
N GLU A 11 -6.42 -30.65 6.10
CA GLU A 11 -6.81 -29.84 7.24
C GLU A 11 -6.53 -28.38 6.91
N THR A 12 -7.57 -27.55 6.96
CA THR A 12 -7.40 -26.12 6.75
C THR A 12 -6.44 -25.61 7.82
N PRO A 13 -5.34 -24.95 7.43
CA PRO A 13 -4.42 -24.36 8.40
C PRO A 13 -5.18 -23.49 9.41
N ALA A 14 -4.85 -23.57 10.70
CA ALA A 14 -5.62 -22.92 11.76
C ALA A 14 -5.83 -21.41 11.52
N TYR A 15 -4.83 -20.73 10.95
CA TYR A 15 -4.90 -19.30 10.61
C TYR A 15 -5.85 -18.98 9.43
N LEU A 16 -6.32 -19.97 8.67
CA LEU A 16 -7.35 -19.81 7.63
C LEU A 16 -8.74 -20.24 8.10
N ALA A 17 -8.86 -20.93 9.24
CA ALA A 17 -10.11 -21.50 9.72
C ALA A 17 -11.19 -20.45 10.02
N ARG A 18 -10.79 -19.20 10.32
CA ARG A 18 -11.71 -18.09 10.64
C ARG A 18 -12.26 -17.37 9.40
N LEU A 19 -11.82 -17.73 8.20
CA LEU A 19 -12.27 -17.12 6.95
C LEU A 19 -13.46 -17.90 6.38
N ASN A 20 -14.43 -17.17 5.83
CA ASN A 20 -15.45 -17.80 4.98
C ASN A 20 -14.84 -18.29 3.66
N ASP A 21 -15.63 -18.97 2.84
CA ASP A 21 -15.14 -19.63 1.63
C ASP A 21 -14.61 -18.62 0.60
N GLU A 22 -15.29 -17.50 0.37
CA GLU A 22 -14.84 -16.49 -0.60
C GLU A 22 -13.54 -15.79 -0.16
N GLN A 23 -13.43 -15.46 1.13
CA GLN A 23 -12.22 -14.88 1.69
C GLN A 23 -11.06 -15.87 1.60
N ARG A 24 -11.31 -17.15 1.88
CA ARG A 24 -10.30 -18.20 1.80
C ARG A 24 -9.81 -18.39 0.37
N LEU A 25 -10.72 -18.45 -0.60
CA LEU A 25 -10.38 -18.50 -2.02
C LEU A 25 -9.49 -17.32 -2.43
N ALA A 26 -9.81 -16.10 -1.98
CA ALA A 26 -8.98 -14.93 -2.23
C ALA A 26 -7.60 -15.00 -1.56
N VAL A 27 -7.48 -15.65 -0.40
CA VAL A 27 -6.21 -15.83 0.33
C VAL A 27 -5.31 -16.87 -0.31
N VAL A 28 -5.86 -18.01 -0.74
CA VAL A 28 -5.08 -19.12 -1.31
C VAL A 28 -4.85 -19.00 -2.81
N HIS A 29 -5.37 -17.96 -3.46
CA HIS A 29 -5.20 -17.75 -4.91
C HIS A 29 -3.71 -17.65 -5.28
N GLY A 30 -3.24 -18.64 -6.04
CA GLY A 30 -1.83 -18.82 -6.42
C GLY A 30 -1.02 -19.75 -5.52
N ASP A 31 -1.53 -20.08 -4.32
CA ASP A 31 -0.92 -20.97 -3.31
C ASP A 31 0.59 -20.76 -3.10
N GLY A 32 1.01 -19.49 -3.01
CA GLY A 32 2.42 -19.12 -2.80
C GLY A 32 3.27 -19.01 -4.08
N LYS A 33 2.68 -19.19 -5.27
CA LYS A 33 3.33 -19.05 -6.58
C LYS A 33 2.82 -17.83 -7.33
N VAL A 34 3.51 -17.48 -8.43
CA VAL A 34 3.04 -16.45 -9.36
C VAL A 34 1.71 -16.89 -9.96
N ALA A 35 0.69 -16.04 -9.83
CA ALA A 35 -0.68 -16.30 -10.27
C ALA A 35 -1.19 -15.18 -11.18
N ALA A 36 -2.29 -15.45 -11.88
CA ALA A 36 -3.01 -14.42 -12.61
C ALA A 36 -3.49 -13.30 -11.67
N PRO A 37 -3.67 -12.06 -12.17
CA PRO A 37 -4.23 -10.96 -11.38
C PRO A 37 -5.57 -11.34 -10.74
N LEU A 38 -5.79 -10.90 -9.50
CA LEU A 38 -7.04 -11.10 -8.76
C LEU A 38 -7.65 -9.75 -8.37
N LEU A 39 -8.90 -9.53 -8.75
CA LEU A 39 -9.72 -8.42 -8.28
C LEU A 39 -10.71 -8.94 -7.23
N VAL A 40 -10.66 -8.37 -6.03
CA VAL A 40 -11.61 -8.67 -4.95
C VAL A 40 -12.58 -7.50 -4.79
N ILE A 41 -13.84 -7.71 -5.16
CA ILE A 41 -14.92 -6.75 -4.96
C ILE A 41 -15.63 -7.09 -3.66
N ALA A 42 -15.78 -6.10 -2.78
CA ALA A 42 -16.26 -6.37 -1.43
C ALA A 42 -16.98 -5.16 -0.83
N GLY A 43 -18.12 -5.41 -0.20
CA GLY A 43 -18.96 -4.40 0.46
C GLY A 43 -18.42 -3.92 1.81
N ALA A 44 -19.02 -2.89 2.38
CA ALA A 44 -18.68 -2.45 3.75
C ALA A 44 -18.85 -3.62 4.73
N GLY A 45 -17.94 -3.74 5.71
CA GLY A 45 -18.00 -4.80 6.73
C GLY A 45 -17.64 -6.22 6.26
N SER A 46 -17.39 -6.47 4.96
CA SER A 46 -17.16 -7.83 4.43
C SER A 46 -15.78 -8.43 4.73
N GLY A 47 -14.98 -7.79 5.59
CA GLY A 47 -13.66 -8.29 5.98
C GLY A 47 -12.51 -8.03 5.00
N LYS A 48 -12.64 -7.12 4.02
CA LYS A 48 -11.58 -6.77 3.02
C LYS A 48 -10.16 -6.72 3.59
N THR A 49 -9.98 -5.90 4.62
CA THR A 49 -8.69 -5.70 5.29
C THR A 49 -8.19 -6.98 5.93
N ASN A 50 -9.09 -7.78 6.50
CA ASN A 50 -8.75 -9.07 7.10
C ASN A 50 -8.31 -10.06 6.02
N THR A 51 -9.08 -10.20 4.93
CA THR A 51 -8.72 -11.03 3.79
C THR A 51 -7.35 -10.69 3.22
N LEU A 52 -7.05 -9.39 3.04
CA LEU A 52 -5.76 -8.95 2.53
C LEU A 52 -4.61 -9.28 3.49
N ALA A 53 -4.79 -9.08 4.80
CA ALA A 53 -3.79 -9.44 5.80
C ALA A 53 -3.52 -10.95 5.84
N HIS A 54 -4.58 -11.77 5.80
CA HIS A 54 -4.44 -13.24 5.71
C HIS A 54 -3.75 -13.66 4.41
N ARG A 55 -3.99 -12.97 3.29
CA ARG A 55 -3.33 -13.25 2.01
C ARG A 55 -1.83 -12.99 2.10
N VAL A 56 -1.42 -11.84 2.62
CA VAL A 56 0.01 -11.53 2.77
C VAL A 56 0.67 -12.53 3.73
N ALA A 57 0.05 -12.82 4.87
CA ALA A 57 0.57 -13.82 5.80
C ALA A 57 0.67 -15.22 5.15
N HIS A 58 -0.32 -15.61 4.36
CA HIS A 58 -0.32 -16.88 3.63
C HIS A 58 0.86 -16.97 2.65
N LEU A 59 1.14 -15.91 1.88
CA LEU A 59 2.30 -15.87 0.99
C LEU A 59 3.61 -16.04 1.76
N ILE A 60 3.76 -15.36 2.91
CA ILE A 60 4.96 -15.46 3.74
C ILE A 60 5.12 -16.86 4.33
N VAL A 61 4.04 -17.45 4.87
CA VAL A 61 4.02 -18.82 5.38
C VAL A 61 4.39 -19.84 4.29
N LYS A 62 4.05 -19.55 3.03
CA LYS A 62 4.44 -20.36 1.87
C LYS A 62 5.87 -20.10 1.37
N GLY A 63 6.65 -19.28 2.08
CA GLY A 63 8.07 -19.03 1.80
C GLY A 63 8.35 -17.78 0.97
N ALA A 64 7.35 -16.92 0.72
CA ALA A 64 7.62 -15.63 0.09
C ALA A 64 8.42 -14.72 1.03
N ASP A 65 9.49 -14.13 0.51
CA ASP A 65 10.27 -13.11 1.22
C ASP A 65 9.40 -11.86 1.43
N PRO A 66 9.13 -11.43 2.69
CA PRO A 66 8.32 -10.25 2.98
C PRO A 66 8.84 -8.97 2.28
N ARG A 67 10.15 -8.89 2.04
CA ARG A 67 10.80 -7.74 1.37
C ARG A 67 10.42 -7.62 -0.10
N ARG A 68 9.84 -8.67 -0.69
CA ARG A 68 9.37 -8.73 -2.07
C ARG A 68 7.86 -8.49 -2.19
N ILE A 69 7.19 -8.16 -1.09
CA ILE A 69 5.75 -7.87 -1.06
C ILE A 69 5.54 -6.36 -0.95
N LEU A 70 4.88 -5.79 -1.96
CA LEU A 70 4.41 -4.41 -1.95
C LEU A 70 2.98 -4.35 -1.41
N LEU A 71 2.76 -3.54 -0.39
CA LEU A 71 1.45 -3.34 0.23
C LEU A 71 1.14 -1.84 0.31
N MET A 72 0.07 -1.41 -0.35
CA MET A 72 -0.27 0.00 -0.47
C MET A 72 -1.65 0.29 0.08
N THR A 73 -1.77 1.39 0.81
CA THR A 73 -3.04 1.88 1.38
C THR A 73 -3.16 3.40 1.22
N PHE A 74 -4.33 3.97 1.53
CA PHE A 74 -4.55 5.41 1.46
C PHE A 74 -4.10 6.18 2.71
N SER A 75 -3.88 5.52 3.85
CA SER A 75 -3.52 6.20 5.09
C SER A 75 -2.40 5.50 5.83
N ARG A 76 -1.54 6.29 6.51
CA ARG A 76 -0.43 5.76 7.32
C ARG A 76 -0.93 4.81 8.40
N ARG A 77 -2.07 5.13 9.02
CA ARG A 77 -2.72 4.30 10.03
C ARG A 77 -3.14 2.94 9.45
N ALA A 78 -3.75 2.92 8.26
CA ALA A 78 -4.17 1.67 7.62
C ALA A 78 -2.96 0.79 7.24
N ALA A 79 -1.89 1.39 6.71
CA ALA A 79 -0.64 0.67 6.43
C ALA A 79 -0.06 0.02 7.70
N ALA A 80 0.10 0.80 8.77
CA ALA A 80 0.65 0.32 10.04
C ALA A 80 -0.22 -0.76 10.70
N GLU A 81 -1.55 -0.58 10.67
CA GLU A 81 -2.48 -1.58 11.19
C GLU A 81 -2.42 -2.88 10.36
N MET A 82 -2.30 -2.76 9.04
CA MET A 82 -2.21 -3.93 8.16
C MET A 82 -0.91 -4.70 8.39
N ALA A 83 0.24 -4.03 8.51
CA ALA A 83 1.51 -4.67 8.84
C ALA A 83 1.43 -5.45 10.17
N LYS A 84 0.90 -4.83 11.23
CA LYS A 84 0.67 -5.48 12.53
C LYS A 84 -0.25 -6.70 12.43
N ARG A 85 -1.31 -6.62 11.62
CA ARG A 85 -2.22 -7.75 11.39
C ARG A 85 -1.50 -8.91 10.69
N VAL A 86 -0.69 -8.62 9.68
CA VAL A 86 0.11 -9.64 8.97
C VAL A 86 1.08 -10.31 9.92
N GLU A 87 1.83 -9.53 10.69
CA GLU A 87 2.79 -10.04 11.69
C GLU A 87 2.10 -11.00 12.68
N ARG A 88 0.95 -10.59 13.24
CA ARG A 88 0.18 -11.43 14.15
C ARG A 88 -0.28 -12.74 13.50
N ILE A 89 -0.83 -12.69 12.29
CA ILE A 89 -1.36 -13.88 11.60
C ILE A 89 -0.22 -14.83 11.22
N ALA A 90 0.89 -14.30 10.70
CA ALA A 90 2.05 -15.11 10.36
C ALA A 90 2.71 -15.71 11.62
N GLY A 91 2.69 -15.00 12.74
CA GLY A 91 3.16 -15.48 14.05
C GLY A 91 2.39 -16.66 14.62
N GLU A 92 1.11 -16.84 14.24
CA GLU A 92 0.34 -18.04 14.60
C GLU A 92 0.95 -19.33 14.01
N VAL A 93 1.78 -19.22 12.96
CA VAL A 93 2.40 -20.35 12.27
C VAL A 93 3.91 -20.39 12.47
N LEU A 94 4.59 -19.24 12.34
CA LEU A 94 6.05 -19.12 12.32
C LEU A 94 6.66 -18.90 13.72
N GLY A 95 5.86 -18.64 14.75
CA GLY A 95 6.34 -18.46 16.11
C GLY A 95 7.26 -17.24 16.27
N ARG A 96 8.44 -17.42 16.89
CA ARG A 96 9.37 -16.33 17.25
C ARG A 96 9.95 -15.59 16.04
N ASP A 97 10.01 -16.23 14.88
CA ASP A 97 10.54 -15.62 13.65
C ASP A 97 9.60 -14.55 13.07
N ALA A 98 8.37 -14.46 13.58
CA ALA A 98 7.37 -13.53 13.07
C ALA A 98 7.61 -12.06 13.45
N ALA A 99 8.31 -11.78 14.55
CA ALA A 99 8.63 -10.39 14.93
C ALA A 99 9.50 -9.70 13.85
N ILE A 100 10.27 -10.47 13.08
CA ILE A 100 11.11 -9.96 11.99
C ILE A 100 10.25 -9.59 10.77
N ILE A 101 9.02 -10.12 10.66
CA ILE A 101 8.14 -9.88 9.50
C ILE A 101 7.66 -8.42 9.44
N GLY A 102 7.34 -7.83 10.60
CA GLY A 102 6.89 -6.44 10.67
C GLY A 102 7.93 -5.49 10.08
N ASP A 103 9.20 -5.65 10.48
CA ASP A 103 10.32 -4.88 9.97
C ASP A 103 10.68 -5.25 8.53
N ALA A 104 10.48 -6.51 8.13
CA ALA A 104 10.77 -6.99 6.78
C ALA A 104 9.73 -6.55 5.72
N LEU A 105 8.53 -6.12 6.12
CA LEU A 105 7.52 -5.50 5.24
C LEU A 105 7.90 -4.05 4.87
N ALA A 106 9.12 -3.87 4.40
CA ALA A 106 9.69 -2.55 4.09
C ALA A 106 8.89 -1.78 3.03
N TRP A 107 8.14 -2.48 2.17
CA TRP A 107 7.29 -1.90 1.13
C TRP A 107 5.80 -1.87 1.52
N ALA A 108 5.48 -1.84 2.81
CA ALA A 108 4.14 -1.54 3.31
C ALA A 108 3.99 -0.04 3.62
N GLY A 109 3.09 0.66 2.91
CA GLY A 109 2.97 2.11 3.07
C GLY A 109 1.76 2.73 2.42
N THR A 110 1.78 4.07 2.34
CA THR A 110 0.83 4.81 1.52
C THR A 110 1.36 4.97 0.10
N PHE A 111 0.48 5.26 -0.87
CA PHE A 111 0.90 5.63 -2.23
C PHE A 111 2.00 6.70 -2.22
N HIS A 112 1.78 7.80 -1.49
CA HIS A 112 2.76 8.87 -1.37
C HIS A 112 4.05 8.43 -0.66
N GLY A 113 3.96 7.61 0.40
CA GLY A 113 5.15 7.15 1.13
C GLY A 113 6.03 6.24 0.28
N ILE A 114 5.42 5.30 -0.44
CA ILE A 114 6.11 4.42 -1.38
C ILE A 114 6.69 5.23 -2.56
N GLY A 115 5.91 6.15 -3.13
CA GLY A 115 6.36 7.01 -4.23
C GLY A 115 7.53 7.90 -3.82
N ALA A 116 7.47 8.53 -2.65
CA ALA A 116 8.56 9.33 -2.12
C ALA A 116 9.82 8.50 -1.88
N ARG A 117 9.70 7.29 -1.34
CA ARG A 117 10.83 6.36 -1.19
C ARG A 117 11.45 6.03 -2.54
N LEU A 118 10.65 5.64 -3.52
CA LEU A 118 11.13 5.34 -4.87
C LEU A 118 11.88 6.53 -5.47
N LEU A 119 11.32 7.73 -5.37
CA LEU A 119 11.98 8.95 -5.85
C LEU A 119 13.30 9.21 -5.15
N ARG A 120 13.43 8.91 -3.85
CA ARG A 120 14.71 9.03 -3.13
C ARG A 120 15.72 7.97 -3.57
N ASP A 121 15.28 6.73 -3.72
CA ASP A 121 16.13 5.61 -4.15
C ASP A 121 16.73 5.84 -5.56
N TYR A 122 16.01 6.57 -6.43
CA TYR A 122 16.42 6.86 -7.81
C TYR A 122 16.66 8.34 -8.10
N ALA A 123 16.80 9.19 -7.08
CA ALA A 123 16.84 10.66 -7.23
C ALA A 123 17.93 11.12 -8.19
N GLU A 124 19.14 10.58 -8.04
CA GLU A 124 20.31 10.95 -8.85
C GLU A 124 20.09 10.67 -10.34
N GLN A 125 19.33 9.62 -10.69
CA GLN A 125 19.07 9.25 -12.09
C GLN A 125 18.15 10.23 -12.81
N ILE A 126 17.39 11.03 -12.04
CA ILE A 126 16.49 12.07 -12.56
C ILE A 126 17.01 13.48 -12.23
N GLY A 127 18.28 13.60 -11.80
CA GLY A 127 18.91 14.89 -11.51
C GLY A 127 18.40 15.57 -10.24
N LEU A 128 17.87 14.79 -9.29
CA LEU A 128 17.42 15.29 -7.99
C LEU A 128 18.40 14.88 -6.88
N ASP A 129 18.51 15.72 -5.85
CA ASP A 129 19.17 15.37 -4.59
C ASP A 129 18.27 14.39 -3.80
N PRO A 130 18.77 13.23 -3.31
CA PRO A 130 17.99 12.30 -2.48
C PRO A 130 17.38 12.93 -1.22
N ALA A 131 17.89 14.06 -0.75
CA ALA A 131 17.38 14.85 0.37
C ALA A 131 16.35 15.93 -0.05
N PHE A 132 15.75 15.83 -1.24
CA PHE A 132 14.72 16.77 -1.70
C PHE A 132 13.59 16.94 -0.67
N THR A 133 13.08 18.16 -0.57
CA THR A 133 11.91 18.50 0.25
C THR A 133 10.63 18.25 -0.54
N ILE A 134 9.56 17.90 0.18
CA ILE A 134 8.22 17.78 -0.39
C ILE A 134 7.45 19.01 0.07
N HIS A 135 7.09 19.87 -0.88
CA HIS A 135 6.28 21.05 -0.58
C HIS A 135 4.89 20.64 -0.13
N ASP A 136 4.46 21.24 0.98
CA ASP A 136 3.08 21.15 1.38
C ASP A 136 2.20 22.11 0.55
N ARG A 137 0.94 22.25 0.97
CA ARG A 137 -0.01 23.10 0.25
C ARG A 137 0.33 24.59 0.38
N GLU A 138 0.88 25.01 1.51
CA GLU A 138 1.25 26.40 1.77
C GLU A 138 2.52 26.75 1.00
N ASP A 139 3.55 25.90 1.06
CA ASP A 139 4.77 26.03 0.26
C ASP A 139 4.44 26.17 -1.23
N SER A 140 3.55 25.30 -1.73
CA SER A 140 3.11 25.33 -3.13
C SER A 140 2.34 26.62 -3.48
N ALA A 141 1.55 27.15 -2.54
CA ALA A 141 0.85 28.41 -2.73
C ALA A 141 1.83 29.59 -2.76
N ASP A 142 2.87 29.57 -1.94
CA ASP A 142 3.88 30.61 -1.87
C ASP A 142 4.76 30.64 -3.13
N LEU A 143 5.15 29.49 -3.64
CA LEU A 143 5.82 29.39 -4.95
C LEU A 143 4.95 29.94 -6.08
N MET A 144 3.66 29.64 -6.06
CA MET A 144 2.72 30.20 -7.02
C MET A 144 2.63 31.73 -6.88
N ASN A 145 2.73 32.25 -5.67
CA ASN A 145 2.73 33.70 -5.44
C ASN A 145 4.02 34.37 -5.93
N LEU A 146 5.17 33.70 -5.80
CA LEU A 146 6.44 34.16 -6.35
C LEU A 146 6.37 34.28 -7.88
N ALA A 147 5.92 33.22 -8.55
CA ALA A 147 5.74 33.22 -10.01
C ALA A 147 4.76 34.32 -10.46
N ARG A 148 3.65 34.54 -9.73
CA ARG A 148 2.72 35.65 -9.99
C ARG A 148 3.39 37.02 -9.88
N HIS A 149 4.28 37.19 -8.91
CA HIS A 149 4.99 38.45 -8.71
C HIS A 149 5.98 38.71 -9.85
N GLU A 150 6.75 37.70 -10.26
CA GLU A 150 7.70 37.78 -11.38
C GLU A 150 7.02 38.14 -12.71
N LEU A 151 5.81 37.62 -12.92
CA LEU A 151 4.98 37.92 -14.10
C LEU A 151 4.22 39.26 -14.01
N GLY A 152 4.36 40.01 -12.91
CA GLY A 152 3.72 41.32 -12.73
C GLY A 152 2.25 41.29 -12.29
N PHE A 153 1.66 40.11 -12.08
CA PHE A 153 0.27 39.94 -11.61
C PHE A 153 0.04 40.30 -10.14
N SER A 154 1.10 40.72 -9.43
CA SER A 154 1.04 41.22 -8.06
C SER A 154 0.73 42.72 -7.97
N LYS A 155 0.91 43.47 -9.06
CA LYS A 155 0.85 44.94 -9.13
C LYS A 155 -0.43 45.48 -9.79
N THR A 156 -1.32 44.61 -10.25
CA THR A 156 -2.59 44.98 -10.88
C THR A 156 -3.58 45.52 -9.84
N GLU A 157 -4.43 46.49 -10.23
CA GLU A 157 -5.46 47.09 -9.34
C GLU A 157 -6.36 46.03 -8.68
N SER A 158 -6.61 44.95 -9.43
CA SER A 158 -7.23 43.72 -8.94
C SER A 158 -6.14 42.68 -8.71
N ARG A 159 -6.01 42.18 -7.47
CA ARG A 159 -5.07 41.12 -7.08
C ARG A 159 -5.61 39.75 -7.52
N PHE A 160 -5.76 39.57 -8.84
CA PHE A 160 -6.42 38.43 -9.46
C PHE A 160 -5.56 37.81 -10.57
N PRO A 161 -5.54 36.47 -10.72
CA PRO A 161 -6.05 35.46 -9.77
C PRO A 161 -5.19 35.39 -8.49
N THR A 162 -5.75 35.00 -7.34
CA THR A 162 -4.98 34.87 -6.08
C THR A 162 -4.08 33.62 -6.09
N LYS A 163 -3.03 33.60 -5.26
CA LYS A 163 -2.13 32.43 -5.13
C LYS A 163 -2.90 31.12 -4.88
N GLY A 164 -3.92 31.17 -4.03
CA GLY A 164 -4.79 30.03 -3.74
C GLY A 164 -5.62 29.60 -4.95
N THR A 165 -6.14 30.55 -5.73
CA THR A 165 -6.90 30.25 -6.96
C THR A 165 -6.03 29.55 -7.99
N CYS A 166 -4.81 30.07 -8.23
CA CYS A 166 -3.86 29.44 -9.12
C CYS A 166 -3.52 28.02 -8.65
N LEU A 167 -3.23 27.83 -7.36
CA LEU A 167 -2.94 26.50 -6.82
C LEU A 167 -4.11 25.52 -7.04
N GLN A 168 -5.37 25.93 -6.81
CA GLN A 168 -6.53 25.06 -7.04
C GLN A 168 -6.69 24.63 -8.50
N ILE A 169 -6.44 25.55 -9.45
CA ILE A 169 -6.54 25.28 -10.88
C ILE A 169 -5.50 24.23 -11.27
N TYR A 170 -4.23 24.46 -10.91
CA TYR A 170 -3.15 23.56 -11.28
C TYR A 170 -3.19 22.23 -10.51
N SER A 171 -3.67 22.21 -9.26
CA SER A 171 -3.80 20.96 -8.49
C SER A 171 -4.95 20.07 -8.96
N ARG A 172 -5.92 20.61 -9.72
CA ARG A 172 -7.05 19.83 -10.28
C ARG A 172 -6.75 19.24 -11.66
N ALA A 173 -5.70 19.71 -12.33
CA ALA A 173 -5.35 19.31 -13.68
C ALA A 173 -4.51 18.02 -13.75
N VAL A 174 -4.30 17.34 -12.61
CA VAL A 174 -3.52 16.10 -12.47
C VAL A 174 -4.33 15.07 -11.69
#